data_AF-A0A933MW55-F1
#
_entry.id   AF-A0A933MW55-F1
#
_cell.length_a   1.000
_cell.length_b   1.000
_cell.length_c   1.000
_cell.angle_alpha   90.00
_cell.angle_beta   90.00
_cell.angle_gamma   90.00
#
_symmetry.space_group_name_H-M   'P 1'
#
loop_
_entity.id
_entity.type
_entity.pdbx_description
1 polymer ?
#
loop_
_entity_poly.entity_id
_entity_poly.type
_entity_poly.pdbx_seq_one_letter_code
_entity_poly.pdbx_strand_id
1 'polypeptide(L)'
;MRLSKLQKYILAEIYNSKSALPADFFDFYSSAPAGGKNAENKKIIQDTIHKSLDSLVAGDLLIAIGKKTAKKWFIHKVKLTNFGKKLAIKIIKNRQRKLPIK
;
A
#
# COMPACT_ATOMS: atom_id res chain seq x y z
N MET A 1 -5.01 -15.02 4.11
CA MET A 1 -4.25 -13.90 4.71
C MET A 1 -5.19 -12.73 4.98
N ARG A 2 -5.22 -12.19 6.21
CA ARG A 2 -6.03 -11.01 6.55
C ARG A 2 -5.19 -9.75 6.34
N LEU A 3 -5.47 -9.01 5.27
CA LEU A 3 -4.75 -7.76 4.98
C LEU A 3 -5.16 -6.61 5.90
N SER A 4 -4.18 -5.80 6.30
CA SER A 4 -4.42 -4.57 7.06
C SER A 4 -5.13 -3.50 6.21
N LYS A 5 -5.68 -2.47 6.86
CA LYS A 5 -6.31 -1.34 6.14
C LYS A 5 -5.32 -0.66 5.18
N LEU A 6 -4.07 -0.47 5.62
CA LEU A 6 -3.00 0.10 4.81
C LEU A 6 -2.64 -0.81 3.63
N GLN A 7 -2.48 -2.11 3.85
CA GLN A 7 -2.15 -3.05 2.78
C GLN A 7 -3.24 -3.10 1.70
N LYS A 8 -4.52 -3.07 2.11
CA LYS A 8 -5.65 -2.96 1.17
C LYS A 8 -5.63 -1.65 0.39
N TYR A 9 -5.28 -0.55 1.05
CA TYR A 9 -5.12 0.76 0.40
C TYR A 9 -3.99 0.73 -0.64
N ILE A 10 -2.80 0.24 -0.27
CA ILE A 10 -1.65 0.10 -1.17
C ILE A 10 -2.02 -0.70 -2.44
N LEU A 11 -2.71 -1.84 -2.28
CA LEU A 11 -3.12 -2.66 -3.42
C LEU A 11 -4.14 -1.96 -4.33
N ALA A 12 -5.08 -1.22 -3.75
CA ALA A 12 -6.06 -0.45 -4.52
C ALA A 12 -5.41 0.71 -5.27
N GLU A 13 -4.48 1.40 -4.62
CA GLU A 13 -3.77 2.54 -5.19
C GLU A 13 -2.93 2.11 -6.41
N ILE A 14 -2.13 1.05 -6.25
CA ILE A 14 -1.31 0.51 -7.35
C ILE A 14 -2.18 -0.03 -8.49
N TYR A 15 -3.37 -0.58 -8.18
CA TYR A 15 -4.29 -1.05 -9.21
C TYR A 15 -4.77 0.10 -10.11
N ASN A 16 -5.07 1.26 -9.52
CA ASN A 16 -5.52 2.44 -10.25
C ASN A 16 -4.38 3.12 -11.03
N SER A 17 -3.21 3.28 -10.41
CA SER A 17 -2.06 4.00 -10.99
C SER A 17 -1.16 3.12 -11.87
N LYS A 18 -1.41 1.81 -11.95
CA LYS A 18 -0.57 0.75 -12.58
C LYS A 18 0.80 0.54 -11.92
N SER A 19 1.33 1.54 -11.23
CA SER A 19 2.53 1.49 -10.41
C SER A 19 2.58 2.68 -9.47
N ALA A 20 3.13 2.49 -8.27
CA ALA A 20 3.25 3.57 -7.30
C ALA A 20 4.67 3.66 -6.73
N LEU A 21 4.99 4.83 -6.21
CA LEU A 21 6.14 5.11 -5.36
C LEU A 21 5.75 4.87 -3.90
N PRO A 22 6.68 4.49 -3.01
CA PRO A 22 6.40 4.43 -1.58
C PRO A 22 5.89 5.77 -1.00
N ALA A 23 6.25 6.89 -1.64
CA ALA A 23 5.83 8.22 -1.25
C ALA A 23 4.31 8.44 -1.43
N ASP A 24 3.72 7.81 -2.45
CA ASP A 24 2.29 7.96 -2.76
C ASP A 24 1.41 7.40 -1.64
N PHE A 25 1.96 6.51 -0.79
CA PHE A 25 1.22 5.93 0.33
C PHE A 25 1.22 6.81 1.58
N PHE A 26 1.97 7.91 1.64
CA PHE A 26 1.90 8.83 2.76
C PHE A 26 0.52 9.50 2.84
N ASP A 27 -0.17 9.65 1.71
CA ASP A 27 -1.50 10.25 1.64
C ASP A 27 -2.55 9.49 2.46
N PHE A 28 -2.37 8.18 2.65
CA PHE A 28 -3.19 7.38 3.57
C PHE A 28 -3.21 7.96 5.00
N TYR A 29 -2.09 8.53 5.43
CA TYR A 29 -1.93 9.11 6.76
C TYR A 29 -2.23 10.61 6.78
N SER A 30 -2.12 11.28 5.63
CA SER A 30 -2.46 12.71 5.49
C SER A 30 -3.96 12.99 5.61
N SER A 31 -4.83 12.07 5.18
CA SER A 31 -6.28 12.28 5.15
C SER A 31 -7.03 11.86 6.43
N ALA A 32 -6.34 11.44 7.49
CA ALA A 32 -6.97 11.07 8.76
C ALA A 32 -7.39 12.32 9.56
N PRO A 33 -8.53 12.32 10.29
CA PRO A 33 -8.98 13.47 11.09
C PRO A 33 -8.07 13.80 12.28
N ALA A 34 -7.06 12.97 12.56
CA ALA A 34 -5.91 13.29 13.43
C ALA A 34 -4.75 13.92 12.62
N GLY A 35 -5.07 14.55 11.50
CA GLY A 35 -4.18 15.23 10.56
C GLY A 35 -3.65 16.52 11.18
N GLY A 36 -2.79 16.38 12.17
CA GLY A 36 -2.14 17.49 12.84
C GLY A 36 -0.80 17.03 13.34
N LYS A 37 0.24 17.36 12.56
CA LYS A 37 1.59 17.69 13.04
C LYS A 37 2.29 16.56 13.82
N ASN A 38 3.32 15.97 13.23
CA ASN A 38 4.63 15.84 13.85
C ASN A 38 5.58 15.23 12.82
N ALA A 39 6.58 16.00 12.41
CA ALA A 39 7.67 15.53 11.57
C ALA A 39 8.39 14.30 12.16
N GLU A 40 8.29 14.12 13.48
CA GLU A 40 8.79 12.96 14.24
C GLU A 40 8.17 11.62 13.82
N ASN A 41 6.91 11.62 13.39
CA ASN A 41 6.22 10.39 12.98
C ASN A 41 6.51 9.95 11.54
N LYS A 42 7.18 10.78 10.73
CA LYS A 42 7.47 10.44 9.32
C LYS A 42 8.34 9.19 9.19
N LYS A 43 9.34 9.03 10.07
CA LYS A 43 10.20 7.84 10.09
C LYS A 43 9.39 6.58 10.43
N ILE A 44 8.52 6.66 11.45
CA ILE A 44 7.67 5.55 11.87
C ILE A 44 6.68 5.16 10.76
N ILE A 45 6.08 6.14 10.10
CA ILE A 45 5.17 5.91 8.98
C ILE A 45 5.93 5.28 7.80
N GLN A 46 7.10 5.79 7.46
CA GLN A 46 7.94 5.24 6.39
C GLN A 46 8.33 3.78 6.68
N ASP A 47 8.76 3.48 7.91
CA ASP A 47 9.10 2.11 8.32
C ASP A 47 7.86 1.19 8.29
N THR A 48 6.68 1.70 8.66
CA THR A 48 5.42 0.95 8.60
C THR A 48 5.02 0.64 7.16
N ILE A 49 5.17 1.61 6.25
CA ILE A 49 4.94 1.41 4.81
C ILE A 49 5.94 0.40 4.27
N HIS A 50 7.24 0.54 4.57
CA HIS A 50 8.28 -0.40 4.14
C HIS A 50 7.98 -1.82 4.62
N LYS A 51 7.72 -2.03 5.91
CA LYS A 51 7.33 -3.35 6.45
C LYS A 51 6.09 -3.92 5.77
N SER A 52 5.12 -3.06 5.46
CA SER A 52 3.90 -3.47 4.76
C SER A 52 4.19 -3.90 3.32
N LEU A 53 5.06 -3.18 2.61
CA LEU A 53 5.52 -3.53 1.28
C LEU A 53 6.30 -4.86 1.30
N ASP A 54 7.24 -5.02 2.22
CA ASP A 54 8.01 -6.27 2.38
C ASP A 54 7.08 -7.47 2.64
N SER A 55 6.08 -7.30 3.51
CA SER A 55 5.07 -8.34 3.77
C SER A 55 4.21 -8.66 2.54
N LEU A 56 3.87 -7.67 1.72
CA LEU A 56 3.11 -7.87 0.49
C LEU A 56 3.95 -8.53 -0.61
N VAL A 57 5.24 -8.22 -0.68
CA VAL A 57 6.19 -8.91 -1.57
C VAL A 57 6.39 -10.35 -1.13
N ALA A 58 6.58 -10.60 0.17
CA ALA A 58 6.70 -11.95 0.71
C ALA A 58 5.45 -12.81 0.45
N GLY A 59 4.28 -12.18 0.35
CA GLY A 59 3.02 -12.83 -0.02
C GLY A 59 2.76 -12.96 -1.53
N ASP A 60 3.73 -12.65 -2.39
CA ASP A 60 3.63 -12.67 -3.86
C ASP A 60 2.48 -11.80 -4.42
N LEU A 61 2.12 -10.74 -3.70
CA LEU A 61 1.09 -9.77 -4.12
C LEU A 61 1.70 -8.58 -4.87
N LEU A 62 2.96 -8.26 -4.58
CA LEU A 62 3.68 -7.12 -5.13
C LEU A 62 5.05 -7.50 -5.66
N ILE A 63 5.44 -6.79 -6.72
CA ILE A 63 6.81 -6.72 -7.23
C ILE A 63 7.37 -5.37 -6.80
N ALA A 64 8.39 -5.39 -5.94
CA ALA A 64 9.14 -4.20 -5.57
C ALA A 64 10.40 -4.10 -6.44
N ILE A 65 10.55 -2.96 -7.11
CA ILE A 65 11.70 -2.62 -7.96
C ILE A 65 12.49 -1.55 -7.21
N GLY A 66 13.77 -1.82 -6.99
CA GLY A 66 14.59 -0.99 -6.12
C GLY A 66 16.05 -1.40 -6.08
N LYS A 67 16.84 -0.67 -5.30
CA LYS A 67 18.24 -0.98 -5.03
C LYS A 67 18.37 -1.62 -3.66
N LYS A 68 18.85 -2.86 -3.60
CA LYS A 68 19.18 -3.53 -2.34
C LYS A 68 20.62 -3.21 -1.98
N THR A 69 20.84 -2.61 -0.83
CA THR A 69 22.17 -2.40 -0.24
C THR A 69 22.37 -3.37 0.91
N ALA A 70 23.60 -3.49 1.41
CA ALA A 70 23.91 -4.31 2.57
C ALA A 70 23.09 -3.95 3.83
N LYS A 71 22.65 -2.70 3.95
CA LYS A 71 21.92 -2.19 5.12
C LYS A 71 20.41 -2.05 4.90
N LYS A 72 19.97 -1.73 3.68
CA LYS A 72 18.57 -1.37 3.41
C LYS A 72 18.14 -1.67 1.98
N TRP A 73 16.86 -2.00 1.81
CA TRP A 73 16.21 -2.06 0.52
C TRP A 73 15.54 -0.72 0.19
N PHE A 74 16.03 -0.06 -0.86
CA PHE A 74 15.49 1.19 -1.38
C PHE A 74 14.51 0.90 -2.50
N ILE A 75 13.23 0.89 -2.16
CA ILE A 75 12.14 0.63 -3.11
C ILE A 75 11.86 1.93 -3.89
N HIS A 76 11.98 1.87 -5.21
CA HIS A 76 11.68 3.00 -6.10
C HIS A 76 10.33 2.84 -6.79
N LYS A 77 9.89 1.62 -7.03
CA LYS A 77 8.64 1.38 -7.74
C LYS A 77 8.02 0.08 -7.29
N VAL A 78 6.71 0.09 -7.06
CA VAL A 78 5.94 -1.11 -6.76
C VAL A 78 4.89 -1.34 -7.82
N LYS A 79 4.72 -2.61 -8.19
CA LYS A 79 3.75 -3.10 -9.17
C LYS A 79 3.01 -4.31 -8.61
N LEU A 80 1.79 -4.54 -9.07
CA LEU A 80 1.03 -5.74 -8.73
C LEU A 80 1.48 -6.94 -9.56
N THR A 81 1.60 -8.10 -8.91
CA THR A 81 1.65 -9.40 -9.58
C THR A 81 0.28 -9.77 -10.16
N ASN A 82 0.21 -10.81 -10.99
CA ASN A 82 -1.09 -11.33 -11.45
C ASN A 82 -1.98 -11.80 -10.29
N PHE A 83 -1.38 -12.37 -9.25
CA PHE A 83 -2.09 -12.75 -8.04
C PHE A 83 -2.57 -11.52 -7.25
N GLY A 84 -1.70 -10.52 -7.08
CA GLY A 84 -2.03 -9.24 -6.47
C GLY A 84 -3.18 -8.52 -7.16
N LYS A 85 -3.21 -8.50 -8.50
CA LYS A 85 -4.31 -7.91 -9.29
C LYS A 85 -5.65 -8.56 -8.98
N LYS A 86 -5.72 -9.91 -8.98
CA LYS A 86 -6.97 -10.64 -8.66
C LYS A 86 -7.47 -10.26 -7.27
N LEU A 87 -6.54 -10.16 -6.30
CA LEU A 87 -6.87 -9.79 -4.93
C LEU A 87 -7.34 -8.33 -4.81
N ALA A 88 -6.66 -7.40 -5.49
CA ALA A 88 -7.02 -5.98 -5.52
C ALA A 88 -8.43 -5.78 -6.08
N ILE A 89 -8.77 -6.44 -7.19
CA ILE A 89 -10.12 -6.43 -7.77
C ILE A 89 -11.16 -6.91 -6.75
N LYS A 90 -10.88 -8.00 -6.03
CA LYS A 90 -11.78 -8.51 -4.98
C LYS A 90 -11.98 -7.49 -3.85
N ILE A 91 -10.91 -6.82 -3.44
CA ILE A 91 -10.98 -5.76 -2.42
C ILE A 91 -11.83 -4.58 -2.91
N ILE A 92 -11.63 -4.12 -4.15
CA ILE A 92 -12.38 -3.01 -4.74
C ILE A 92 -13.87 -3.36 -4.86
N LYS A 93 -14.19 -4.55 -5.40
CA LYS A 93 -15.57 -5.04 -5.50
C LYS A 93 -16.26 -5.14 -4.14
N ASN A 94 -15.55 -5.65 -3.12
CA ASN A 94 -16.09 -5.74 -1.77
C ASN A 94 -16.19 -4.39 -1.05
N ARG A 95 -15.45 -3.36 -1.52
CA ARG A 95 -15.53 -2.00 -1.00
C ARG A 95 -16.75 -1.25 -1.57
N GLN A 96 -17.30 -1.70 -2.70
CA GLN A 96 -18.51 -1.12 -3.25
C GLN A 96 -19.66 -1.31 -2.27
N ARG A 97 -20.14 -0.18 -1.72
CA ARG A 97 -21.30 -0.15 -0.83
C ARG A 97 -22.51 -0.67 -1.60
N LYS A 98 -23.32 -1.50 -0.94
CA LYS A 98 -24.70 -1.75 -1.39
C LYS A 98 -25.34 -0.39 -1.60
N LEU A 99 -25.82 -0.14 -2.82
CA LEU A 99 -26.71 0.99 -3.07
C LEU A 99 -27.84 0.89 -2.03
N PRO A 100 -28.20 1.99 -1.33
CA PRO A 100 -29.43 1.99 -0.58
C PRO A 100 -30.56 1.80 -1.60
N ILE A 101 -31.09 0.58 -1.65
CA ILE A 101 -32.34 0.32 -2.36
C ILE A 101 -33.41 1.00 -1.51
N LYS A 102 -34.18 1.89 -2.14
CA LYS A 102 -35.22 2.72 -1.50
C LYS A 102 -36.17 1.91 -0.64
#